data_AF-A0A5K1ERL4-F1
#
_entry.id   AF-A0A5K1ERL4-F1
#
_cell.length_a   1.000
_cell.length_b   1.000
_cell.length_c   1.000
_cell.angle_alpha   90.00
_cell.angle_beta   90.00
_cell.angle_gamma   90.00
#
_symmetry.space_group_name_H-M   'P 1'
#
loop_
_entity.id
_entity.type
_entity.pdbx_description
1 polymer ?
#
loop_
_entity_poly.entity_id
_entity_poly.type
_entity_poly.pdbx_seq_one_letter_code
_entity_poly.pdbx_strand_id
1 'polypeptide(L)'
;NAPLQSPILEPSPPPIPSNIAPPACTHSMTTHSMNGIRVPKALTSTVHHIPSAFLTQSLDLLEPTSYTKAKSNPHWVQTMTNEYKALIENHTWTLVPRPANQNIVGCKWMFKVKRKVDGSLERYKAHLVAKGYTQEEGVDYFDSFSLVVKPTTIRTILTPAVTFKWDVHQLDVHNAFLNGELHETVFMDQPPGFEQKPNFVCKLQKAIYGLKQAPQACYQKLSKALISYGVSISKTDTPLFIYQHGSFVVYVLVYVDDILVTGNSPHHIDTLIKNLSKAFGLKDLGLLNYFLGIH
;
A
#
# COMPACT_ATOMS: atom_id res chain seq x y z
N ASN A 1 -34.25 -56.15 -18.83
CA ASN A 1 -33.69 -56.30 -20.20
C ASN A 1 -33.91 -55.04 -21.00
N ALA A 2 -33.00 -54.08 -20.82
CA ALA A 2 -32.75 -52.96 -21.72
C ALA A 2 -31.21 -52.79 -21.74
N PRO A 3 -30.56 -52.60 -22.90
CA PRO A 3 -29.11 -52.80 -23.02
C PRO A 3 -28.34 -51.57 -22.52
N LEU A 4 -27.25 -51.82 -21.79
CA LEU A 4 -26.21 -50.85 -21.50
C LEU A 4 -25.57 -50.39 -22.81
N GLN A 5 -25.73 -49.11 -23.15
CA GLN A 5 -24.97 -48.46 -24.22
C GLN A 5 -23.53 -48.19 -23.74
N SER A 6 -22.59 -48.69 -24.54
CA SER A 6 -21.15 -48.45 -24.48
C SER A 6 -20.79 -46.96 -24.58
N PRO A 7 -19.73 -46.49 -23.89
CA PRO A 7 -19.29 -45.11 -24.03
C PRO A 7 -18.65 -44.88 -25.41
N ILE A 8 -19.08 -43.81 -26.07
CA ILE A 8 -18.52 -43.29 -27.32
C ILE A 8 -17.12 -42.74 -27.01
N LEU A 9 -16.09 -43.34 -27.63
CA LEU A 9 -14.74 -42.78 -27.68
C LEU A 9 -14.75 -41.56 -28.59
N GLU A 10 -14.51 -40.37 -28.02
CA GLU A 10 -14.18 -39.17 -28.79
C GLU A 10 -12.86 -39.36 -29.55
N PRO A 11 -12.77 -38.91 -30.82
CA PRO A 11 -11.53 -38.98 -31.57
C PRO A 11 -10.54 -37.94 -31.03
N SER A 12 -9.32 -38.39 -30.72
CA SER A 12 -8.18 -37.53 -30.38
C SER A 12 -7.89 -36.50 -31.48
N PRO A 13 -7.60 -35.24 -31.14
CA PRO A 13 -7.31 -34.20 -32.14
C PRO A 13 -5.99 -34.51 -32.87
N PRO A 14 -5.85 -34.07 -34.14
CA PRO A 14 -4.65 -34.31 -34.92
C PRO A 14 -3.45 -33.56 -34.34
N PRO A 15 -2.21 -34.07 -34.53
CA PRO A 15 -1.01 -33.40 -34.05
C PRO A 15 -0.81 -32.09 -34.80
N ILE A 16 -0.62 -31.00 -34.04
CA ILE A 16 -0.31 -29.67 -34.57
C ILE A 16 1.12 -29.71 -35.13
N PRO A 17 1.38 -29.24 -36.37
CA PRO A 17 2.73 -29.16 -36.90
C PRO A 17 3.54 -28.10 -36.14
N SER A 18 4.58 -28.55 -35.45
CA SER A 18 5.58 -27.74 -34.76
C SER A 18 6.63 -27.22 -35.76
N ASN A 19 6.30 -26.16 -36.50
CA ASN A 19 7.30 -25.14 -36.91
C ASN A 19 6.62 -23.95 -37.62
N ILE A 20 6.30 -22.90 -36.88
CA ILE A 20 6.14 -21.56 -37.47
C ILE A 20 7.02 -20.64 -36.63
N ALA A 21 8.19 -20.29 -37.17
CA ALA A 21 9.04 -19.25 -36.61
C ALA A 21 8.22 -17.96 -36.49
N PRO A 22 8.34 -17.20 -35.38
CA PRO A 22 7.63 -15.94 -35.25
C PRO A 22 8.06 -14.99 -36.39
N PRO A 23 7.12 -14.18 -36.93
CA PRO A 23 7.47 -13.21 -37.96
C PRO A 23 8.54 -12.27 -37.39
N ALA A 24 9.64 -12.12 -38.14
CA ALA A 24 10.73 -11.24 -37.77
C ALA A 24 10.17 -9.83 -37.55
N CYS A 25 10.30 -9.33 -36.32
CA CYS A 25 9.89 -7.98 -35.97
C CYS A 25 10.82 -7.00 -36.69
N THR A 26 10.35 -6.40 -37.79
CA THR A 26 11.09 -5.42 -38.60
C THR A 26 11.10 -4.02 -38.00
N HIS A 27 10.68 -3.85 -36.74
CA HIS A 27 10.77 -2.58 -36.03
C HIS A 27 11.90 -2.65 -34.98
N SER A 28 13.03 -2.04 -35.33
CA SER A 28 14.09 -1.71 -34.39
C SER A 28 13.60 -0.61 -33.45
N MET A 29 12.99 -0.98 -32.31
CA MET A 29 12.81 -0.03 -31.21
C MET A 29 14.15 0.16 -30.51
N THR A 30 14.89 1.19 -30.91
CA THR A 30 16.12 1.60 -30.23
C THR A 30 15.74 2.47 -29.03
N THR A 31 15.90 1.97 -27.81
CA THR A 31 15.69 2.78 -26.60
C THR A 31 16.87 3.73 -26.38
N HIS A 32 16.66 4.85 -25.68
CA HIS A 32 17.74 5.82 -25.37
C HIS A 32 18.96 5.18 -24.69
N SER A 33 18.75 4.10 -23.93
CA SER A 33 19.82 3.31 -23.30
C SER A 33 20.73 2.62 -24.33
N MET A 34 20.18 2.19 -25.47
CA MET A 34 20.92 1.45 -26.50
C MET A 34 21.80 2.36 -27.37
N ASN A 35 21.48 3.65 -27.47
CA ASN A 35 22.32 4.64 -28.17
C ASN A 35 23.32 5.39 -27.25
N GLY A 36 23.50 4.94 -26.00
CA GLY A 36 24.43 5.58 -25.07
C GLY A 36 24.06 7.01 -24.66
N ILE A 37 22.87 7.49 -25.01
CA ILE A 37 22.41 8.85 -24.69
C ILE A 37 21.95 8.86 -23.23
N ARG A 38 22.89 9.19 -22.35
CA ARG A 38 22.59 9.59 -20.97
C ARG A 38 22.42 11.09 -20.96
N VAL A 39 21.19 11.59 -20.88
CA VAL A 39 20.94 13.01 -20.59
C VAL A 39 21.16 13.19 -19.09
N PRO A 40 22.24 13.85 -18.63
CA PRO A 40 22.40 14.16 -17.23
C PRO A 40 21.32 15.19 -16.89
N LYS A 41 20.55 14.96 -15.83
CA LYS A 41 19.68 15.98 -15.28
C LYS A 41 20.60 17.12 -14.79
N ALA A 42 20.67 18.22 -15.54
CA ALA A 42 21.44 19.38 -15.15
C ALA A 42 20.82 19.96 -13.87
N LEU A 43 21.44 19.65 -12.73
CA LEU A 43 21.26 20.42 -11.51
C LEU A 43 21.95 21.76 -11.75
N THR A 44 21.22 22.72 -12.30
CA THR A 44 21.62 24.13 -12.22
C THR A 44 21.60 24.51 -10.74
N SER A 45 22.78 24.41 -10.10
CA SER A 45 23.05 24.99 -8.80
C SER A 45 23.02 26.50 -8.96
N THR A 46 21.85 27.10 -8.83
CA THR A 46 21.75 28.53 -8.50
C THR A 46 22.31 28.67 -7.08
N VAL A 47 23.58 29.07 -6.99
CA VAL A 47 24.22 29.48 -5.75
C VAL A 47 23.57 30.80 -5.33
N HIS A 48 22.42 30.72 -4.68
CA HIS A 48 21.99 31.77 -3.80
C HIS A 48 22.96 31.75 -2.62
N HIS A 49 23.65 32.86 -2.38
CA HIS A 49 24.46 33.04 -1.18
C HIS A 49 23.53 32.96 0.03
N ILE A 50 23.42 31.75 0.60
CA ILE A 50 22.71 31.52 1.84
C ILE A 50 23.62 32.06 2.97
N PRO A 51 23.15 32.99 3.82
CA PRO A 51 23.94 33.50 4.94
C PRO A 51 24.38 32.35 5.86
N SER A 52 25.62 32.41 6.36
CA SER A 52 26.25 31.36 7.19
C SER A 52 25.41 30.92 8.41
N ALA A 53 24.50 31.77 8.88
CA ALA A 53 23.55 31.47 9.96
C ALA A 53 22.44 30.47 9.59
N PHE A 54 22.18 30.21 8.30
CA PHE A 54 21.19 29.22 7.84
C PHE A 54 21.83 27.82 7.63
N LEU A 55 23.15 27.77 7.43
CA LEU A 55 23.88 26.50 7.31
C LEU A 55 24.00 25.78 8.65
N THR A 56 24.07 26.53 9.77
CA THR A 56 24.13 25.96 11.12
C THR A 56 22.83 25.30 11.60
N GLN A 57 21.68 25.59 10.96
CA GLN A 57 20.42 24.86 11.23
C GLN A 57 20.22 23.60 10.37
N SER A 58 21.07 23.35 9.38
CA SER A 58 20.83 22.33 8.34
C SER A 58 21.31 20.91 8.70
N LEU A 59 22.18 20.76 9.70
CA LEU A 59 22.75 19.46 10.06
C LEU A 59 21.80 18.58 10.90
N ASP A 60 20.90 19.18 11.68
CA ASP A 60 19.88 18.48 12.46
C ASP A 60 18.64 18.06 11.64
N LEU A 61 18.59 18.40 10.36
CA LEU A 61 17.39 18.28 9.51
C LEU A 61 17.49 17.26 8.37
N LEU A 62 18.63 16.60 8.18
CA LEU A 62 18.73 15.52 7.20
C LEU A 62 18.03 14.26 7.72
N GLU A 63 16.97 13.84 7.02
CA GLU A 63 16.30 12.57 7.26
C GLU A 63 17.35 11.44 7.24
N PRO A 64 17.50 10.67 8.34
CA PRO A 64 18.50 9.61 8.38
C PRO A 64 18.16 8.55 7.35
N THR A 65 19.20 8.01 6.71
CA THR A 65 19.07 6.98 5.68
C THR A 65 19.18 5.56 6.24
N SER A 66 19.53 5.43 7.52
CA SER A 66 19.73 4.16 8.19
C SER A 66 19.50 4.29 9.70
N TYR A 67 19.19 3.16 10.34
CA TYR A 67 19.13 3.06 11.80
C TYR A 67 20.42 3.56 12.47
N THR A 68 21.59 3.23 11.91
CA THR A 68 22.89 3.62 12.47
C THR A 68 23.08 5.13 12.57
N LYS A 69 22.48 5.91 11.66
CA LYS A 69 22.47 7.38 11.71
C LYS A 69 21.33 7.91 12.57
N ALA A 70 20.18 7.22 12.59
CA ALA A 70 19.01 7.65 13.34
C ALA A 70 19.17 7.48 14.86
N LYS A 71 19.88 6.43 15.29
CA LYS A 71 20.00 6.05 16.72
C LYS A 71 20.67 7.10 17.61
N SER A 72 21.41 8.05 17.04
CA SER A 72 22.05 9.14 17.79
C SER A 72 21.06 10.25 18.16
N ASN A 73 19.89 10.32 17.50
CA ASN A 73 18.88 11.33 17.77
C ASN A 73 17.74 10.75 18.62
N PRO A 74 17.48 11.28 19.83
CA PRO A 74 16.42 10.79 20.71
C PRO A 74 15.01 10.78 20.09
N HIS A 75 14.69 11.76 19.22
CA HIS A 75 13.38 11.82 18.57
C HIS A 75 13.18 10.66 17.58
N TRP A 76 14.23 10.28 16.84
CA TRP A 76 14.16 9.11 15.95
C TRP A 76 14.08 7.81 16.74
N VAL A 77 14.81 7.69 17.85
CA VAL A 77 14.72 6.51 18.73
C VAL A 77 13.32 6.37 19.33
N GLN A 78 12.73 7.47 19.80
CA GLN A 78 11.37 7.47 20.36
C GLN A 78 10.34 7.06 19.31
N THR A 79 10.43 7.61 18.09
CA THR A 79 9.49 7.26 17.01
C THR A 79 9.62 5.82 16.55
N MET A 80 10.84 5.28 16.40
CA MET A 80 11.05 3.86 16.12
C MET A 80 10.50 2.97 17.25
N THR A 81 10.68 3.38 18.51
CA THR A 81 10.16 2.64 19.66
C THR A 81 8.64 2.59 19.67
N ASN A 82 7.98 3.72 19.35
CA ASN A 82 6.52 3.78 19.27
C ASN A 82 5.98 2.90 18.14
N GLU A 83 6.61 2.96 16.96
CA GLU A 83 6.26 2.10 15.81
C GLU A 83 6.46 0.62 16.16
N TYR A 84 7.60 0.26 16.77
CA TYR A 84 7.87 -1.11 17.20
C TYR A 84 6.84 -1.61 18.22
N LYS A 85 6.47 -0.80 19.20
CA LYS A 85 5.41 -1.14 20.17
C LYS A 85 4.08 -1.41 19.47
N ALA A 86 3.68 -0.54 18.54
CA ALA A 86 2.46 -0.73 17.76
C ALA A 86 2.50 -2.04 16.95
N LEU A 87 3.65 -2.42 16.38
CA LEU A 87 3.82 -3.68 15.67
C LEU A 87 3.64 -4.90 16.59
N ILE A 88 4.19 -4.85 17.81
CA ILE A 88 4.07 -5.93 18.80
C ILE A 88 2.64 -6.03 19.35
N GLU A 89 2.01 -4.91 19.69
CA GLU A 89 0.61 -4.85 20.15
C GLU A 89 -0.35 -5.40 19.09
N ASN A 90 -0.03 -5.19 17.81
CA ASN A 90 -0.79 -5.76 16.70
C ASN A 90 -0.48 -7.24 16.42
N HIS A 91 0.36 -7.90 17.21
CA HIS A 91 0.80 -9.29 16.98
C HIS A 91 1.32 -9.51 15.55
N THR A 92 2.06 -8.54 15.02
CA THR A 92 2.48 -8.53 13.60
C THR A 92 3.34 -9.73 13.24
N TRP A 93 4.13 -10.25 14.19
CA TRP A 93 4.96 -11.43 14.00
C TRP A 93 5.15 -12.23 15.27
N THR A 94 5.63 -13.46 15.10
CA THR A 94 6.16 -14.31 16.16
C THR A 94 7.63 -14.60 15.90
N LEU A 95 8.46 -14.65 16.96
CA LEU A 95 9.87 -15.00 16.81
C LEU A 95 10.05 -16.51 16.73
N VAL A 96 10.74 -16.98 15.70
CA VAL A 96 11.03 -18.39 15.46
C VAL A 96 12.52 -18.59 15.13
N PRO A 97 13.10 -19.78 15.38
CA PRO A 97 14.45 -20.10 14.91
C PRO A 97 14.55 -19.90 13.40
N ARG A 98 15.70 -19.43 12.91
CA ARG A 98 15.92 -19.20 11.49
C ARG A 98 15.76 -20.52 10.71
N PRO A 99 14.80 -20.62 9.79
CA PRO A 99 14.65 -21.81 8.93
C PRO A 99 15.81 -21.91 7.94
N ALA A 100 16.25 -23.14 7.65
CA ALA A 100 17.40 -23.38 6.77
C ALA A 100 17.11 -23.17 5.28
N ASN A 101 15.88 -23.47 4.83
CA ASN A 101 15.51 -23.52 3.40
C ASN A 101 14.33 -22.60 3.05
N GLN A 102 14.27 -21.43 3.68
CA GLN A 102 13.19 -20.46 3.44
C GLN A 102 13.80 -19.09 3.16
N ASN A 103 13.19 -18.34 2.26
CA ASN A 103 13.61 -16.96 2.01
C ASN A 103 13.35 -16.11 3.25
N ILE A 104 14.34 -15.31 3.64
CA ILE A 104 14.22 -14.36 4.75
C ILE A 104 14.23 -12.96 4.15
N VAL A 105 13.08 -12.30 4.21
CA VAL A 105 12.92 -10.93 3.71
C VAL A 105 13.64 -9.98 4.66
N GLY A 106 14.63 -9.25 4.16
CA GLY A 106 15.28 -8.22 4.97
C GLY A 106 14.30 -7.06 5.28
N CYS A 107 14.60 -6.25 6.29
CA CYS A 107 13.81 -5.04 6.59
C CYS A 107 14.70 -3.81 6.77
N LYS A 108 14.09 -2.62 6.77
CA LYS A 108 14.77 -1.35 7.04
C LYS A 108 13.82 -0.32 7.63
N TRP A 109 14.38 0.65 8.34
CA TRP A 109 13.66 1.82 8.79
C TRP A 109 13.62 2.92 7.73
N MET A 110 12.44 3.48 7.49
CA MET A 110 12.21 4.66 6.67
C MET A 110 11.89 5.85 7.57
N PHE A 111 12.51 6.99 7.32
CA PHE A 111 12.39 8.17 8.17
C PHE A 111 11.85 9.35 7.37
N LYS A 112 10.93 10.11 7.97
CA LYS A 112 10.33 11.29 7.38
C LYS A 112 10.08 12.37 8.42
N VAL A 113 10.49 13.59 8.12
CA VAL A 113 10.11 14.78 8.89
C VAL A 113 8.83 15.33 8.28
N LYS A 114 7.75 15.41 9.08
CA LYS A 114 6.50 16.05 8.70
C LYS A 114 6.53 17.51 9.16
N ARG A 115 6.13 18.41 8.27
CA ARG A 115 6.11 19.85 8.49
C ARG A 115 4.70 20.38 8.28
N LYS A 116 4.35 21.40 9.05
CA LYS A 116 3.11 22.15 8.87
C LYS A 116 3.19 23.04 7.63
N VAL A 117 2.06 23.64 7.26
CA VAL A 117 1.96 24.58 6.12
C VAL A 117 2.90 25.79 6.30
N ASP A 118 3.12 26.22 7.53
CA ASP A 118 4.06 27.30 7.88
C ASP A 118 5.55 26.90 7.83
N GLY A 119 5.85 25.63 7.48
CA GLY A 119 7.20 25.07 7.41
C GLY A 119 7.79 24.58 8.75
N SER A 120 7.11 24.84 9.87
CA SER A 120 7.52 24.38 11.20
C SER A 120 7.45 22.85 11.32
N LEU A 121 8.26 22.30 12.22
CA LEU A 121 8.26 20.86 12.50
C LEU A 121 6.92 20.45 13.10
N GLU A 122 6.21 19.55 12.41
CA GLU A 122 4.99 18.94 12.93
C GLU A 122 5.32 17.71 13.78
N ARG A 123 6.05 16.76 13.18
CA ARG A 123 6.47 15.52 13.85
C ARG A 123 7.54 14.76 13.08
N TYR A 124 8.27 13.91 13.79
CA TYR A 124 9.10 12.86 13.22
C TYR A 124 8.24 11.61 12.94
N LYS A 125 8.47 10.94 11.80
CA LYS A 125 7.77 9.71 11.40
C LYS A 125 8.80 8.64 11.01
N ALA A 126 8.80 7.51 11.71
CA ALA A 126 9.64 6.35 11.41
C ALA A 126 8.74 5.15 11.10
N HIS A 127 9.05 4.40 10.04
CA HIS A 127 8.26 3.26 9.56
C HIS A 127 9.18 2.07 9.32
N LEU A 128 8.79 0.89 9.78
CA LEU A 128 9.49 -0.34 9.45
C LEU A 128 8.96 -0.88 8.12
N VAL A 129 9.86 -1.16 7.19
CA VAL A 129 9.50 -1.57 5.82
C VAL A 129 10.27 -2.84 5.45
N ALA A 130 9.55 -3.87 5.02
CA ALA A 130 10.11 -5.06 4.39
C ALA A 130 10.81 -4.68 3.06
N LYS A 131 11.91 -5.34 2.77
CA LYS A 131 12.59 -5.27 1.48
C LYS A 131 11.93 -6.23 0.49
N GLY A 132 10.62 -6.11 0.27
CA GLY A 132 9.87 -7.08 -0.56
C GLY A 132 10.30 -7.14 -2.04
N TYR A 133 11.22 -6.29 -2.49
CA TYR A 133 11.91 -6.49 -3.77
C TYR A 133 12.81 -7.73 -3.79
N THR A 134 13.09 -8.35 -2.63
CA THR A 134 13.80 -9.63 -2.52
C THR A 134 12.86 -10.84 -2.51
N GLN A 135 11.54 -10.64 -2.64
CA GLN A 135 10.57 -11.72 -2.71
C GLN A 135 10.42 -12.25 -4.14
N GLU A 136 10.19 -13.56 -4.27
CA GLU A 136 9.96 -14.25 -5.53
C GLU A 136 8.49 -14.65 -5.71
N GLU A 137 7.92 -14.31 -6.88
CA GLU A 137 6.55 -14.69 -7.24
C GLU A 137 6.43 -16.21 -7.42
N GLY A 138 5.33 -16.79 -6.94
CA GLY A 138 5.10 -18.24 -6.92
C GLY A 138 5.79 -18.97 -5.76
N VAL A 139 6.62 -18.28 -4.98
CA VAL A 139 7.30 -18.83 -3.79
C VAL A 139 6.88 -18.06 -2.54
N ASP A 140 7.15 -16.75 -2.51
CA ASP A 140 6.91 -15.89 -1.35
C ASP A 140 5.55 -15.18 -1.39
N TYR A 141 4.99 -15.03 -2.59
CA TYR A 141 3.66 -14.47 -2.84
C TYR A 141 3.11 -15.00 -4.17
N PHE A 142 1.79 -15.09 -4.29
CA PHE A 142 1.14 -15.54 -5.53
C PHE A 142 0.39 -14.42 -6.26
N ASP A 143 -0.07 -13.42 -5.52
CA ASP A 143 -0.76 -12.27 -6.07
C ASP A 143 -0.25 -11.00 -5.37
N SER A 144 -0.12 -9.93 -6.14
CA SER A 144 0.37 -8.62 -5.67
C SER A 144 -0.45 -7.45 -6.21
N PHE A 145 -1.55 -7.72 -6.92
CA PHE A 145 -2.35 -6.65 -7.51
C PHE A 145 -3.09 -5.86 -6.42
N SER A 146 -2.70 -4.61 -6.26
CA SER A 146 -3.50 -3.61 -5.55
C SER A 146 -4.44 -2.94 -6.53
N LEU A 147 -5.73 -2.89 -6.20
CA LEU A 147 -6.67 -2.06 -6.94
C LEU A 147 -6.48 -0.61 -6.49
N VAL A 148 -6.10 0.24 -7.43
CA VAL A 148 -5.97 1.68 -7.23
C VAL A 148 -7.09 2.37 -7.99
N VAL A 149 -7.84 3.25 -7.32
CA VAL A 149 -8.94 3.95 -7.98
C VAL A 149 -8.44 4.82 -9.11
N LYS A 150 -9.11 4.73 -10.26
CA LYS A 150 -8.72 5.46 -11.46
C LYS A 150 -9.01 6.96 -11.27
N PRO A 151 -8.16 7.87 -11.78
CA PRO A 151 -8.43 9.30 -11.75
C PRO A 151 -9.78 9.68 -12.37
N THR A 152 -10.22 8.94 -13.40
CA THR A 152 -11.55 9.11 -14.00
C THR A 152 -12.65 8.84 -13.01
N THR A 153 -12.56 7.75 -12.24
CA THR A 153 -13.55 7.38 -11.22
C THR A 153 -13.58 8.39 -10.09
N ILE A 154 -12.41 8.87 -9.64
CA ILE A 154 -12.33 9.96 -8.66
C ILE A 154 -13.13 11.17 -9.17
N ARG A 155 -12.88 11.62 -10.41
CA ARG A 155 -13.60 12.76 -10.99
C ARG A 155 -15.10 12.48 -11.15
N THR A 156 -15.48 11.29 -11.57
CA THR A 156 -16.89 10.90 -11.73
C THR A 156 -17.66 10.95 -10.41
N ILE A 157 -17.04 10.59 -9.28
CA ILE A 157 -17.68 10.65 -7.96
C ILE A 157 -17.62 12.05 -7.34
N LEU A 158 -16.52 12.79 -7.54
CA LEU A 158 -16.42 14.16 -7.04
C LEU A 158 -17.36 15.12 -7.78
N THR A 159 -17.68 14.87 -9.06
CA THR A 159 -18.59 15.71 -9.85
C THR A 159 -19.96 15.90 -9.18
N PRO A 160 -20.73 14.83 -8.85
CA PRO A 160 -22.01 15.00 -8.14
C PRO A 160 -21.83 15.58 -6.75
N ALA A 161 -20.74 15.27 -6.04
CA ALA A 161 -20.48 15.87 -4.74
C ALA A 161 -20.36 17.41 -4.83
N VAL A 162 -19.67 17.92 -5.84
CA VAL A 162 -19.58 19.37 -6.10
C VAL A 162 -20.92 19.93 -6.59
N THR A 163 -21.57 19.27 -7.56
CA THR A 163 -22.84 19.75 -8.15
C THR A 163 -23.96 19.84 -7.11
N PHE A 164 -24.06 18.85 -6.23
CA PHE A 164 -25.11 18.77 -5.22
C PHE A 164 -24.66 19.22 -3.82
N LYS A 165 -23.44 19.76 -3.70
CA LYS A 165 -22.85 20.24 -2.44
C LYS A 165 -22.84 19.17 -1.34
N TRP A 166 -22.47 17.95 -1.68
CA TRP A 166 -22.25 16.90 -0.70
C TRP A 166 -20.88 17.06 -0.04
N ASP A 167 -20.85 16.77 1.26
CA ASP A 167 -19.60 16.68 1.98
C ASP A 167 -18.78 15.49 1.47
N VAL A 168 -17.47 15.69 1.39
CA VAL A 168 -16.50 14.65 1.08
C VAL A 168 -15.61 14.48 2.30
N HIS A 169 -15.66 13.33 2.92
CA HIS A 169 -14.83 12.98 4.08
C HIS A 169 -13.59 12.23 3.60
N GLN A 170 -12.43 12.58 4.16
CA GLN A 170 -11.20 11.82 3.97
C GLN A 170 -10.85 11.09 5.27
N LEU A 171 -10.67 9.79 5.16
CA LEU A 171 -10.27 8.92 6.27
C LEU A 171 -8.88 8.36 5.99
N ASP A 172 -7.99 8.41 6.98
CA ASP A 172 -6.68 7.78 6.95
C ASP A 172 -6.74 6.49 7.77
N VAL A 173 -6.39 5.36 7.15
CA VAL A 173 -6.35 4.07 7.83
C VAL A 173 -5.03 3.96 8.59
N HIS A 174 -5.07 4.14 9.91
CA HIS A 174 -3.87 3.99 10.71
C HIS A 174 -3.36 2.55 10.63
N ASN A 175 -2.08 2.39 10.27
CA ASN A 175 -1.45 1.09 10.08
C ASN A 175 -2.23 0.17 9.12
N ALA A 176 -2.73 0.72 8.02
CA ALA A 176 -3.57 0.01 7.04
C ALA A 176 -3.08 -1.41 6.72
N PHE A 177 -1.78 -1.54 6.44
CA PHE A 177 -1.17 -2.83 6.12
C PHE A 177 -1.15 -3.82 7.29
N LEU A 178 -1.03 -3.35 8.55
CA LEU A 178 -1.11 -4.21 9.74
C LEU A 178 -2.51 -4.77 9.98
N ASN A 179 -3.50 -4.38 9.17
CA ASN A 179 -4.79 -5.06 9.18
C ASN A 179 -4.80 -6.25 8.22
N GLY A 180 -4.01 -6.23 7.14
CA GLY A 180 -3.98 -7.30 6.13
C GLY A 180 -3.51 -8.64 6.70
N GLU A 181 -4.29 -9.68 6.45
CA GLU A 181 -3.93 -11.06 6.77
C GLU A 181 -3.07 -11.63 5.65
N LEU A 182 -1.94 -12.24 6.01
CA LEU A 182 -1.08 -12.96 5.06
C LEU A 182 -1.57 -14.40 4.93
N HIS A 183 -1.77 -14.86 3.70
CA HIS A 183 -2.07 -16.27 3.43
C HIS A 183 -0.77 -17.08 3.31
N GLU A 184 0.29 -16.44 2.79
CA GLU A 184 1.61 -17.01 2.67
C GLU A 184 2.40 -16.91 3.97
N THR A 185 3.33 -17.86 4.17
CA THR A 185 4.28 -17.77 5.28
C THR A 185 5.47 -16.92 4.86
N VAL A 186 5.59 -15.72 5.43
CA VAL A 186 6.73 -14.83 5.21
C VAL A 186 7.59 -14.75 6.46
N PHE A 187 8.90 -14.98 6.28
CA PHE A 187 9.90 -14.72 7.31
C PHE A 187 10.62 -13.41 7.01
N MET A 188 10.86 -12.63 8.06
CA MET A 188 11.54 -11.35 7.97
C MET A 188 12.69 -11.30 8.99
N ASP A 189 13.79 -10.65 8.62
CA ASP A 189 14.83 -10.28 9.59
C ASP A 189 14.24 -9.46 10.75
N GLN A 190 14.82 -9.60 11.93
CA GLN A 190 14.45 -8.76 13.07
C GLN A 190 14.74 -7.28 12.76
N PRO A 191 13.91 -6.35 13.26
CA PRO A 191 14.09 -4.93 12.97
C PRO A 191 15.45 -4.43 13.51
N PRO A 192 16.23 -3.66 12.72
CA PRO A 192 17.51 -3.15 13.16
C PRO A 192 17.38 -2.33 14.44
N GLY A 193 18.13 -2.70 15.48
CA GLY A 193 18.11 -2.05 16.80
C GLY A 193 17.04 -2.56 17.77
N PHE A 194 16.25 -3.56 17.36
CA PHE A 194 15.21 -4.21 18.17
C PHE A 194 15.32 -5.74 18.10
N GLU A 195 16.51 -6.26 17.82
CA GLU A 195 16.80 -7.69 17.83
C GLU A 195 16.75 -8.25 19.26
N GLN A 196 15.95 -9.29 19.47
CA GLN A 196 15.77 -9.92 20.78
C GLN A 196 16.62 -11.18 20.95
N LYS A 197 16.80 -11.95 19.88
CA LYS A 197 17.51 -13.23 19.92
C LYS A 197 18.41 -13.43 18.69
N PRO A 198 19.68 -13.84 18.87
CA PRO A 198 20.52 -14.21 17.73
C PRO A 198 19.95 -15.44 17.03
N ASN A 199 20.11 -15.52 15.70
CA ASN A 199 19.65 -16.64 14.86
C ASN A 199 18.12 -16.88 14.86
N PHE A 200 17.32 -15.90 15.29
CA PHE A 200 15.87 -15.93 15.16
C PHE A 200 15.41 -14.93 14.10
N VAL A 201 14.23 -15.19 13.53
CA VAL A 201 13.58 -14.35 12.54
C VAL A 201 12.12 -14.12 12.94
N CYS A 202 11.53 -13.06 12.39
CA CYS A 202 10.13 -12.73 12.55
C CYS A 202 9.29 -13.53 11.54
N LYS A 203 8.47 -14.47 12.00
CA LYS A 203 7.40 -15.08 11.18
C LYS A 203 6.21 -14.13 11.17
N LEU A 204 6.00 -13.44 10.05
CA LEU A 204 4.92 -12.46 9.91
C LEU A 204 3.55 -13.14 9.98
N GLN A 205 2.69 -12.63 10.85
CA GLN A 205 1.27 -12.99 10.95
C GLN A 205 0.40 -11.98 10.20
N LYS A 206 0.89 -10.74 10.06
CA LYS A 206 0.21 -9.65 9.38
C LYS A 206 1.11 -9.02 8.34
N ALA A 207 0.49 -8.44 7.31
CA ALA A 207 1.21 -7.72 6.27
C ALA A 207 1.89 -6.47 6.86
N ILE A 208 3.05 -6.11 6.31
CA ILE A 208 3.73 -4.86 6.64
C ILE A 208 4.10 -4.11 5.36
N TYR A 209 4.41 -2.81 5.50
CA TYR A 209 4.88 -1.99 4.38
C TYR A 209 6.04 -2.66 3.64
N GLY A 210 6.02 -2.56 2.31
CA GLY A 210 7.11 -3.02 1.44
C GLY A 210 7.05 -4.48 1.03
N LEU A 211 6.17 -5.31 1.63
CA LEU A 211 5.84 -6.61 1.06
C LEU A 211 5.05 -6.45 -0.24
N LYS A 212 5.24 -7.37 -1.18
CA LYS A 212 4.56 -7.34 -2.49
C LYS A 212 3.04 -7.50 -2.39
N GLN A 213 2.58 -8.38 -1.51
CA GLN A 213 1.17 -8.73 -1.31
C GLN A 213 0.45 -7.86 -0.26
N ALA A 214 1.17 -6.99 0.46
CA ALA A 214 0.58 -6.20 1.54
C ALA A 214 -0.57 -5.28 1.08
N PRO A 215 -0.49 -4.55 -0.05
CA PRO A 215 -1.60 -3.75 -0.55
C PRO A 215 -2.87 -4.56 -0.82
N GLN A 216 -2.71 -5.74 -1.41
CA GLN A 216 -3.83 -6.63 -1.70
C GLN A 216 -4.48 -7.14 -0.42
N ALA A 217 -3.67 -7.62 0.54
CA ALA A 217 -4.17 -8.12 1.83
C ALA A 217 -4.97 -7.05 2.60
N CYS A 218 -4.49 -5.81 2.57
CA CYS A 218 -5.19 -4.66 3.14
C CYS A 218 -6.53 -4.41 2.44
N TYR A 219 -6.51 -4.32 1.11
CA TYR A 219 -7.73 -4.11 0.31
C TYR A 219 -8.77 -5.21 0.54
N GLN A 220 -8.38 -6.49 0.54
CA GLN A 220 -9.29 -7.60 0.76
C GLN A 220 -10.00 -7.52 2.11
N LYS A 221 -9.27 -7.17 3.18
CA LYS A 221 -9.88 -7.04 4.51
C LYS A 221 -10.85 -5.87 4.59
N LEU A 222 -10.45 -4.71 4.05
CA LEU A 222 -11.32 -3.54 3.99
C LEU A 222 -12.58 -3.82 3.16
N SER A 223 -12.41 -4.45 1.99
CA SER A 223 -13.50 -4.86 1.11
C SER A 223 -14.49 -5.79 1.82
N LYS A 224 -13.99 -6.82 2.52
CA LYS A 224 -14.83 -7.75 3.30
C LYS A 224 -15.65 -7.00 4.35
N ALA A 225 -15.03 -6.05 5.06
CA ALA A 225 -15.73 -5.26 6.07
C ALA A 225 -16.79 -4.34 5.45
N LEU A 226 -16.46 -3.61 4.38
CA LEU A 226 -17.42 -2.76 3.66
C LEU A 226 -18.64 -3.55 3.17
N ILE A 227 -18.41 -4.73 2.61
CA ILE A 227 -19.50 -5.64 2.18
C ILE A 227 -20.35 -6.07 3.38
N SER A 228 -19.73 -6.40 4.52
CA SER A 228 -20.47 -6.76 5.73
C SER A 228 -21.35 -5.63 6.28
N TYR A 229 -21.03 -4.37 5.95
CA TYR A 229 -21.84 -3.19 6.28
C TYR A 229 -22.91 -2.86 5.22
N GLY A 230 -23.12 -3.74 4.24
CA GLY A 230 -24.14 -3.59 3.20
C GLY A 230 -23.71 -2.73 2.02
N VAL A 231 -22.42 -2.40 1.90
CA VAL A 231 -21.88 -1.66 0.75
C VAL A 231 -21.52 -2.65 -0.37
N SER A 232 -21.89 -2.35 -1.60
CA SER A 232 -21.61 -3.21 -2.77
C SER A 232 -20.38 -2.73 -3.54
N ILE A 233 -19.58 -3.64 -4.10
CA ILE A 233 -18.48 -3.28 -5.00
C ILE A 233 -19.05 -2.82 -6.35
N SER A 234 -18.51 -1.73 -6.90
CA SER A 234 -18.86 -1.29 -8.25
C SER A 234 -18.37 -2.28 -9.30
N LYS A 235 -19.24 -2.57 -10.30
CA LYS A 235 -18.92 -3.46 -11.42
C LYS A 235 -17.93 -2.85 -12.41
N THR A 236 -17.78 -1.52 -12.41
CA THR A 236 -16.98 -0.80 -13.41
C THR A 236 -15.60 -0.41 -12.89
N ASP A 237 -15.45 -0.24 -11.58
CA ASP A 237 -14.16 0.04 -10.93
C ASP A 237 -14.16 -0.54 -9.52
N THR A 238 -13.41 -1.62 -9.32
CA THR A 238 -13.39 -2.41 -8.08
C THR A 238 -12.97 -1.66 -6.78
N PRO A 239 -12.15 -0.59 -6.80
CA PRO A 239 -11.88 0.22 -5.60
C PRO A 239 -12.97 1.25 -5.27
N LEU A 240 -14.08 1.28 -6.03
CA LEU A 240 -15.28 2.04 -5.69
C LEU A 240 -16.34 1.12 -5.07
N PHE A 241 -16.84 1.50 -3.91
CA PHE A 241 -17.98 0.85 -3.26
C PHE A 241 -19.17 1.82 -3.22
N ILE A 242 -20.36 1.25 -3.35
CA ILE A 242 -21.62 1.97 -3.44
C ILE A 242 -22.60 1.35 -2.44
N TYR A 243 -23.06 2.16 -1.49
CA TYR A 243 -24.20 1.87 -0.66
C TYR A 243 -25.40 2.58 -1.24
N GLN A 244 -26.49 1.85 -1.49
CA GLN A 244 -27.73 2.42 -1.99
C GLN A 244 -28.92 1.85 -1.22
N HIS A 245 -29.76 2.74 -0.69
CA HIS A 245 -31.00 2.38 -0.01
C HIS A 245 -32.10 3.38 -0.37
N GLY A 246 -33.04 2.96 -1.21
CA GLY A 246 -34.03 3.85 -1.81
C GLY A 246 -33.37 4.98 -2.62
N SER A 247 -33.63 6.23 -2.25
CA SER A 247 -33.01 7.42 -2.84
C SER A 247 -31.65 7.77 -2.25
N PHE A 248 -31.21 7.10 -1.17
CA PHE A 248 -29.93 7.39 -0.53
C PHE A 248 -28.79 6.67 -1.24
N VAL A 249 -27.69 7.39 -1.44
CA VAL A 249 -26.46 6.87 -2.03
C VAL A 249 -25.25 7.37 -1.25
N VAL A 250 -24.34 6.44 -0.95
CA VAL A 250 -23.00 6.74 -0.40
C VAL A 250 -21.96 6.03 -1.27
N TYR A 251 -20.97 6.80 -1.70
CA TYR A 251 -19.80 6.34 -2.43
C TYR A 251 -18.60 6.28 -1.50
N VAL A 252 -17.85 5.20 -1.61
CA VAL A 252 -16.60 4.97 -0.87
C VAL A 252 -15.51 4.66 -1.89
N LEU A 253 -14.51 5.51 -2.00
CA LEU A 253 -13.34 5.27 -2.84
C LEU A 253 -12.17 4.88 -1.96
N VAL A 254 -11.51 3.78 -2.29
CA VAL A 254 -10.31 3.32 -1.59
C VAL A 254 -9.07 3.62 -2.42
N TYR A 255 -8.12 4.34 -1.85
CA TYR A 255 -6.82 4.62 -2.44
C TYR A 255 -5.70 4.30 -1.44
N VAL A 256 -5.19 3.06 -1.49
CA VAL A 256 -4.11 2.59 -0.61
C VAL A 256 -4.46 2.80 0.88
N ASP A 257 -3.92 3.84 1.51
CA ASP A 257 -4.12 4.16 2.94
C ASP A 257 -5.24 5.21 3.17
N ASP A 258 -5.71 5.86 2.10
CA ASP A 258 -6.76 6.88 2.14
C ASP A 258 -8.11 6.32 1.68
N ILE A 259 -9.18 6.72 2.35
CA ILE A 259 -10.56 6.42 1.97
C ILE A 259 -11.33 7.73 1.82
N LEU A 260 -11.97 7.92 0.67
CA LEU A 260 -12.91 9.02 0.45
C LEU A 260 -14.33 8.52 0.60
N VAL A 261 -15.15 9.25 1.37
CA VAL A 261 -16.57 8.94 1.56
C VAL A 261 -17.41 10.18 1.22
N THR A 262 -18.40 10.03 0.35
CA THR A 262 -19.33 11.10 0.00
C THR A 262 -20.69 10.53 -0.39
N GLY A 263 -21.74 11.34 -0.37
CA GLY A 263 -23.09 10.88 -0.67
C GLY A 263 -24.16 11.89 -0.29
N ASN A 264 -25.41 11.57 -0.60
CA ASN A 264 -26.54 12.45 -0.33
C ASN A 264 -27.17 12.24 1.06
N SER A 265 -26.54 11.45 1.93
CA SER A 265 -27.09 11.14 3.25
C SER A 265 -26.00 11.17 4.34
N PRO A 266 -25.85 12.31 5.05
CA PRO A 266 -24.88 12.47 6.13
C PRO A 266 -25.03 11.39 7.22
N HIS A 267 -26.26 11.01 7.56
CA HIS A 267 -26.52 9.96 8.55
C HIS A 267 -25.90 8.60 8.18
N HIS A 268 -26.00 8.20 6.91
CA HIS A 268 -25.42 6.92 6.45
C HIS A 268 -23.90 7.00 6.34
N ILE A 269 -23.36 8.17 5.96
CA ILE A 269 -21.92 8.45 5.97
C ILE A 269 -21.37 8.30 7.40
N ASP A 270 -21.97 8.99 8.38
CA ASP A 270 -21.54 8.93 9.78
C ASP A 270 -21.61 7.51 10.34
N THR A 271 -22.67 6.78 10.00
CA THR A 271 -22.83 5.39 10.43
C THR A 271 -21.74 4.50 9.86
N LEU A 272 -21.43 4.65 8.56
CA LEU A 272 -20.36 3.91 7.91
C LEU A 272 -19.00 4.25 8.50
N ILE A 273 -18.69 5.54 8.69
CA ILE A 273 -17.44 6.00 9.31
C ILE A 273 -17.31 5.41 10.71
N LYS A 274 -18.35 5.48 11.55
CA LYS A 274 -18.34 4.89 12.90
C LYS A 274 -18.08 3.39 12.87
N ASN A 275 -18.68 2.65 11.94
CA ASN A 275 -18.47 1.22 11.80
C ASN A 275 -17.03 0.90 11.36
N LEU A 276 -16.51 1.62 10.37
CA LEU A 276 -15.14 1.45 9.91
C LEU A 276 -14.12 1.83 10.98
N SER A 277 -14.33 2.91 11.73
CA SER A 277 -13.44 3.34 12.81
C SER A 277 -13.33 2.29 13.92
N LYS A 278 -14.41 1.57 14.22
CA LYS A 278 -14.39 0.43 15.16
C LYS A 278 -13.56 -0.73 14.64
N ALA A 279 -13.56 -0.96 13.32
CA ALA A 279 -12.88 -2.11 12.72
C ALA A 279 -11.41 -1.84 12.35
N PHE A 280 -11.04 -0.61 12.00
CA PHE A 280 -9.74 -0.30 11.37
C PHE A 280 -8.91 0.79 12.05
N GLY A 281 -9.26 1.25 13.26
CA GLY A 281 -8.47 2.28 13.96
C GLY A 281 -8.30 3.55 13.12
N LEU A 282 -9.36 3.98 12.44
CA LEU A 282 -9.31 5.07 11.48
C LEU A 282 -9.04 6.43 12.15
N LYS A 283 -8.34 7.29 11.44
CA LYS A 283 -8.27 8.71 11.74
C LYS A 283 -9.14 9.47 10.73
N ASP A 284 -10.20 10.08 11.21
CA ASP A 284 -10.99 11.02 10.41
C ASP A 284 -10.18 12.32 10.22
N LEU A 285 -9.88 12.66 8.96
CA LEU A 285 -9.19 13.89 8.60
C LEU A 285 -10.18 15.05 8.36
N GLY A 286 -11.48 14.79 8.50
CA GLY A 286 -12.58 15.73 8.30
C GLY A 286 -12.93 15.92 6.84
N LEU A 287 -13.48 17.10 6.54
CA LEU A 287 -13.80 17.50 5.18
C LEU A 287 -12.54 17.56 4.31
N LEU A 288 -12.68 17.08 3.07
CA LEU A 288 -11.62 17.02 2.08
C LEU A 288 -11.03 18.42 1.85
N ASN A 289 -9.78 18.62 2.27
CA ASN A 289 -9.03 19.85 2.02
C ASN A 289 -7.97 19.69 0.91
N TYR A 290 -7.48 18.46 0.71
CA TYR A 290 -6.46 18.14 -0.30
C TYR A 290 -6.43 16.63 -0.59
N PHE A 291 -6.63 16.23 -1.84
CA PHE A 291 -6.49 14.83 -2.25
C PHE A 291 -5.82 14.70 -3.61
N LEU A 292 -4.66 14.05 -3.64
CA LEU A 292 -3.91 13.74 -4.87
C LEU A 292 -3.62 14.97 -5.78
N GLY A 293 -3.44 16.16 -5.19
CA GLY A 293 -3.21 17.40 -5.95
C GLY A 293 -4.48 18.07 -6.48
N ILE A 294 -5.66 17.57 -6.10
CA ILE A 294 -6.94 18.24 -6.32
C ILE A 294 -7.20 19.13 -5.10
N HIS A 295 -7.39 20.42 -5.38
CA HIS A 295 -7.79 21.47 -4.44
C HIS A 295 -9.27 21.76 -4.60
#